data_AF-A0A8J6HZI4-F1
#
_entry.id   AF-A0A8J6HZI4-F1
#
_cell.length_a   1.000
_cell.length_b   1.000
_cell.length_c   1.000
_cell.angle_alpha   90.00
_cell.angle_beta   90.00
_cell.angle_gamma   90.00
#
_symmetry.space_group_name_H-M   'P 1'
#
loop_
_entity.id
_entity.type
_entity.pdbx_description
1 polymer ?
#
loop_
_entity_poly.entity_id
_entity_poly.type
_entity_poly.pdbx_seq_one_letter_code
_entity_poly.pdbx_strand_id
1 'polypeptide(L)'
;MINSETRRTILLIATEENALDRLIKNCSSLSRIKIIIAHLFRFVNNCRVASNSNRRFGPISLDEQTTAMNVLIKHTQRSAFEDTIRKLEDKQQCAKPIQRLAPFLDQKGIIRDGVVRVATVKTTNGSIRRPVVKLCPLPSQ
;
A
#
# COMPACT_ATOMS: atom_id res chain seq x y z
N MET A 1 12.87 42.54 -41.12
CA MET A 1 12.00 41.91 -40.11
C MET A 1 11.83 40.45 -40.49
N ILE A 2 12.47 39.54 -39.77
CA ILE A 2 12.35 38.09 -40.02
C ILE A 2 11.26 37.59 -39.09
N ASN A 3 10.14 37.14 -39.65
CA ASN A 3 9.04 36.55 -38.89
C ASN A 3 9.51 35.19 -38.34
N SER A 4 9.83 35.13 -37.04
CA SER A 4 10.13 33.88 -36.36
C SER A 4 8.83 33.08 -36.21
N GLU A 5 8.63 32.10 -37.08
CA GLU A 5 7.52 31.16 -37.02
C GLU A 5 7.72 30.22 -35.81
N THR A 6 7.06 30.50 -34.70
CA THR A 6 7.06 29.61 -33.52
C THR A 6 6.14 28.42 -33.80
N ARG A 7 6.71 27.28 -34.20
CA ARG A 7 5.98 26.01 -34.26
C ARG A 7 5.67 25.52 -32.85
N ARG A 8 4.39 25.48 -32.49
CA ARG A 8 3.91 24.82 -31.26
C ARG A 8 4.24 23.33 -31.36
N THR A 9 5.18 22.87 -30.55
CA THR A 9 5.46 21.44 -30.40
C THR A 9 4.48 20.88 -29.37
N ILE A 10 3.54 20.06 -29.80
CA ILE A 10 2.60 19.36 -28.92
C ILE A 10 3.22 17.99 -28.62
N LEU A 11 3.67 17.78 -27.37
CA LEU A 11 4.15 16.49 -26.89
C LEU A 11 2.94 15.64 -26.46
N LEU A 12 2.60 14.62 -27.24
CA LEU A 12 1.65 13.59 -26.82
C LEU A 12 2.39 12.57 -25.95
N ILE A 13 2.17 12.61 -24.64
CA ILE A 13 2.63 11.55 -23.73
C ILE A 13 1.52 10.51 -23.65
N ALA A 14 1.69 9.39 -24.35
CA ALA A 14 0.86 8.21 -24.12
C ALA A 14 1.33 7.56 -22.80
N THR A 15 0.66 7.86 -21.69
CA THR A 15 0.92 7.14 -20.43
C THR A 15 0.23 5.79 -20.50
N GLU A 16 0.99 4.71 -20.69
CA GLU A 16 0.44 3.37 -20.48
C GLU A 16 -0.01 3.23 -19.02
N GLU A 17 -1.23 2.73 -18.83
CA GLU A 17 -1.75 2.45 -17.49
C GLU A 17 -0.88 1.38 -16.82
N ASN A 18 -0.43 1.66 -15.59
CA ASN A 18 0.38 0.71 -14.85
C ASN A 18 -0.35 -0.63 -14.71
N ALA A 19 0.32 -1.74 -15.02
CA ALA A 19 -0.27 -3.08 -14.95
C ALA A 19 -0.87 -3.39 -13.57
N LEU A 20 -0.27 -2.85 -12.50
CA LEU A 20 -0.74 -3.00 -11.13
C LEU A 20 -2.03 -2.19 -10.89
N ASP A 21 -2.14 -0.97 -11.44
CA ASP A 21 -3.36 -0.15 -11.39
C ASP A 21 -4.50 -0.84 -12.13
N ARG A 22 -4.22 -1.38 -13.32
CA ARG A 22 -5.19 -2.16 -14.09
C ARG A 22 -5.65 -3.40 -13.31
N LEU A 23 -4.74 -4.09 -12.63
CA LEU A 23 -5.10 -5.26 -11.83
C LEU A 23 -5.95 -4.88 -10.60
N ILE A 24 -5.60 -3.80 -9.90
CA ILE A 24 -6.37 -3.28 -8.75
C ILE A 24 -7.78 -2.91 -9.19
N LYS A 25 -7.93 -2.16 -10.28
CA LYS A 25 -9.24 -1.71 -10.79
C LYS A 25 -10.15 -2.87 -11.21
N ASN A 26 -9.58 -3.94 -11.76
CA ASN A 26 -10.35 -5.07 -12.29
C ASN A 26 -10.62 -6.19 -11.27
N CYS A 27 -10.02 -6.13 -10.08
CA CYS A 27 -10.24 -7.13 -9.04
C CYS A 27 -11.28 -6.63 -8.02
N SER A 28 -12.38 -7.37 -7.86
CA SER A 28 -13.42 -7.08 -6.84
C SER A 28 -13.06 -7.56 -5.43
N SER A 29 -11.92 -8.25 -5.26
CA SER A 29 -11.51 -8.83 -3.99
C SER A 29 -10.03 -8.62 -3.71
N LEU A 30 -9.73 -7.96 -2.59
CA LEU A 30 -8.36 -7.79 -2.08
C LEU A 30 -7.67 -9.16 -1.85
N SER A 31 -8.42 -10.15 -1.37
CA SER A 31 -7.90 -11.50 -1.19
C SER A 31 -7.49 -12.14 -2.51
N ARG A 32 -8.28 -11.95 -3.58
CA ARG A 32 -7.96 -12.49 -4.91
C ARG A 32 -6.73 -11.83 -5.51
N ILE A 33 -6.65 -10.50 -5.52
CA ILE A 33 -5.47 -9.79 -6.06
C ILE A 33 -4.20 -10.12 -5.28
N LYS A 34 -4.29 -10.24 -3.94
CA LYS A 34 -3.16 -10.65 -3.10
C LYS A 34 -2.61 -12.01 -3.52
N ILE A 35 -3.48 -13.00 -3.78
CA ILE A 35 -3.06 -14.33 -4.24
C ILE A 35 -2.45 -14.26 -5.65
N ILE A 36 -3.05 -13.50 -6.57
CA ILE A 36 -2.50 -13.31 -7.93
C ILE A 36 -1.08 -12.75 -7.86
N ILE A 37 -0.89 -11.64 -7.15
CA ILE A 37 0.43 -11.00 -6.99
C ILE A 37 1.43 -11.95 -6.33
N ALA A 38 1.01 -12.71 -5.31
CA ALA A 38 1.87 -13.69 -4.66
C ALA A 38 2.35 -14.79 -5.63
N HIS A 39 1.46 -15.29 -6.50
CA HIS A 39 1.84 -16.24 -7.54
C HIS A 39 2.79 -15.64 -8.57
N LEU A 40 2.58 -14.40 -8.99
CA LEU A 40 3.49 -13.71 -9.91
C LEU A 40 4.89 -13.57 -9.31
N PHE A 41 5.00 -13.16 -8.04
CA PHE A 41 6.29 -13.09 -7.35
C PHE A 41 6.93 -14.46 -7.19
N ARG A 42 6.16 -15.50 -6.84
CA ARG A 42 6.67 -16.87 -6.76
C ARG A 42 7.23 -17.33 -8.10
N PHE A 43 6.50 -17.10 -9.19
CA PHE A 43 6.94 -17.44 -10.54
C PHE A 43 8.28 -16.78 -10.85
N VAL A 44 8.37 -15.46 -10.67
CA VAL A 44 9.61 -14.70 -10.89
C VAL A 44 10.76 -15.24 -10.04
N ASN A 45 10.51 -15.54 -8.76
CA ASN A 45 11.52 -16.10 -7.87
C ASN A 45 11.98 -17.49 -8.33
N ASN A 46 11.06 -18.36 -8.72
CA ASN A 46 11.37 -19.71 -9.20
C ASN A 46 12.14 -19.69 -10.54
N CYS A 47 11.86 -18.73 -11.42
CA CYS A 47 12.61 -18.53 -12.67
C CYS A 47 14.06 -18.11 -12.43
N ARG A 48 14.35 -17.43 -11.31
CA ARG A 48 15.69 -16.96 -10.94
C ARG A 48 16.53 -18.02 -10.22
N VAL A 49 15.93 -19.14 -9.85
CA VAL A 49 16.59 -20.21 -9.10
C VAL A 49 17.04 -21.31 -10.06
N ALA A 50 18.35 -21.57 -10.08
CA ALA A 50 18.97 -22.58 -10.94
C ALA A 50 18.61 -24.02 -10.54
N SER A 51 18.58 -24.33 -9.24
CA SER A 51 18.25 -25.67 -8.74
C SER A 51 16.75 -25.83 -8.48
N ASN A 52 16.17 -26.92 -9.00
CA ASN A 52 14.78 -27.30 -8.69
C ASN A 52 14.51 -27.47 -7.19
N SER A 53 15.51 -27.88 -6.40
CA SER A 53 15.37 -28.09 -4.96
C SER A 53 15.00 -26.83 -4.18
N ASN A 54 15.36 -25.67 -4.71
CA ASN A 54 15.18 -24.38 -4.04
C ASN A 54 13.94 -23.63 -4.56
N ARG A 55 13.19 -24.23 -5.51
CA ARG A 55 11.94 -23.67 -6.02
C ARG A 55 10.83 -23.85 -4.99
N ARG A 56 9.95 -22.86 -4.91
CA ARG A 56 8.81 -22.86 -4.00
C ARG A 56 7.62 -23.55 -4.66
N PHE A 57 7.02 -24.51 -3.96
CA PHE A 57 5.84 -25.26 -4.39
C PHE A 57 4.77 -25.29 -3.30
N GLY A 58 3.58 -25.79 -3.63
CA GLY A 58 2.46 -25.93 -2.69
C GLY A 58 1.64 -24.65 -2.46
N PRO A 59 0.89 -24.54 -1.36
CA PRO A 59 0.08 -23.37 -1.04
C PRO A 59 0.90 -22.07 -0.92
N ILE A 60 0.27 -20.91 -1.15
CA ILE A 60 0.93 -19.61 -0.94
C ILE A 60 1.23 -19.42 0.54
N SER A 61 2.52 -19.28 0.88
CA SER A 61 2.96 -19.06 2.25
C SER A 61 2.51 -17.70 2.79
N LEU A 62 2.46 -17.58 4.12
CA LEU A 62 2.14 -16.31 4.78
C LEU A 62 3.12 -15.19 4.40
N ASP A 63 4.40 -15.51 4.21
CA ASP A 63 5.42 -14.56 3.78
C ASP A 63 5.14 -14.02 2.36
N GLU A 64 4.75 -14.90 1.44
CA GLU A 64 4.38 -14.49 0.07
C GLU A 64 3.10 -13.65 0.07
N GLN A 65 2.10 -14.01 0.87
CA GLN A 65 0.90 -13.18 1.04
C GLN A 65 1.24 -11.81 1.64
N THR A 66 2.12 -11.78 2.63
CA THR A 66 2.57 -10.56 3.30
C THR A 66 3.34 -9.67 2.33
N THR A 67 4.22 -10.25 1.52
CA THR A 67 4.98 -9.54 0.49
C THR A 67 4.03 -8.96 -0.56
N ALA A 68 3.09 -9.76 -1.08
CA ALA A 68 2.09 -9.29 -2.03
C ALA A 68 1.25 -8.14 -1.46
N MET A 69 0.82 -8.25 -0.21
CA MET A 69 0.07 -7.20 0.48
C MET A 69 0.89 -5.91 0.63
N ASN A 70 2.15 -6.01 1.03
CA ASN A 70 3.03 -4.84 1.19
C ASN A 70 3.24 -4.11 -0.15
N VAL A 71 3.36 -4.84 -1.26
CA VAL A 71 3.48 -4.25 -2.60
C VAL A 71 2.21 -3.49 -2.98
N LEU A 72 1.03 -4.07 -2.75
CA LEU A 72 -0.25 -3.40 -2.98
C LEU A 72 -0.37 -2.11 -2.15
N ILE A 73 -0.10 -2.19 -0.85
CA ILE A 73 -0.14 -1.03 0.05
C ILE A 73 0.82 0.05 -0.43
N LYS A 74 2.07 -0.31 -0.74
CA LYS A 74 3.10 0.63 -1.16
C LYS A 74 2.74 1.31 -2.48
N HIS A 75 2.18 0.56 -3.43
CA HIS A 75 1.70 1.10 -4.70
C HIS A 75 0.57 2.10 -4.49
N THR A 76 -0.48 1.72 -3.75
CA THR A 76 -1.61 2.61 -3.46
C THR A 76 -1.18 3.84 -2.67
N GLN A 77 -0.31 3.69 -1.67
CA GLN A 77 0.20 4.83 -0.90
C GLN A 77 1.04 5.77 -1.77
N ARG A 78 1.88 5.24 -2.68
CA ARG A 78 2.64 6.07 -3.60
C ARG A 78 1.75 6.83 -4.56
N SER A 79 0.69 6.20 -5.08
CA SER A 79 -0.28 6.87 -5.95
C SER A 79 -1.06 7.98 -5.23
N ALA A 80 -1.46 7.78 -3.96
CA ALA A 80 -2.30 8.73 -3.24
C ALA A 80 -1.53 9.78 -2.42
N PHE A 81 -0.32 9.46 -1.93
CA PHE A 81 0.41 10.23 -0.93
C PHE A 81 1.88 10.45 -1.30
N GLU A 82 2.18 10.53 -2.60
CA GLU A 82 3.56 10.63 -3.10
C GLU A 82 4.37 11.73 -2.40
N ASP A 83 3.82 12.94 -2.31
CA ASP A 83 4.48 14.07 -1.65
C ASP A 83 4.68 13.85 -0.15
N THR A 84 3.78 13.11 0.50
CA THR A 84 3.94 12.76 1.92
C THR A 84 5.07 11.76 2.08
N ILE A 85 5.18 10.76 1.20
CA ILE A 85 6.29 9.79 1.21
C ILE A 85 7.62 10.52 1.03
N ARG A 86 7.76 11.35 -0.01
CA ARG A 86 9.00 12.11 -0.27
C ARG A 86 9.41 12.95 0.94
N LYS A 87 8.46 13.68 1.53
CA LYS A 87 8.72 14.49 2.72
C LYS A 87 9.12 13.66 3.93
N LEU A 88 8.53 12.49 4.15
CA LEU A 88 8.90 11.60 5.24
C LEU A 88 10.30 10.98 5.04
N GLU A 89 10.67 10.65 3.79
CA GLU A 89 12.03 10.21 3.44
C GLU A 89 13.06 11.30 3.77
N ASP A 90 12.74 12.55 3.48
CA ASP A 90 13.58 13.73 3.75
C ASP A 90 13.47 14.28 5.18
N LYS A 91 12.71 13.62 6.07
CA LYS A 91 12.42 14.06 7.45
C LYS A 91 11.81 15.48 7.53
N GLN A 92 11.05 15.87 6.52
CA GLN A 92 10.35 17.16 6.43
C GLN A 92 8.90 17.08 6.93
N GLN A 93 8.29 18.24 7.18
CA GLN A 93 6.90 18.34 7.62
C GLN A 93 5.91 18.04 6.48
N CYS A 94 4.97 17.12 6.76
CA CYS A 94 3.89 16.74 5.86
C CYS A 94 2.70 17.71 5.91
N ALA A 95 1.70 17.51 5.05
CA ALA A 95 0.47 18.30 5.07
C ALA A 95 -0.24 18.23 6.43
N LYS A 96 -0.83 19.35 6.88
CA LYS A 96 -1.43 19.49 8.22
C LYS A 96 -2.43 18.37 8.59
N PRO A 97 -3.33 17.90 7.71
CA PRO A 97 -4.27 16.83 8.06
C PRO A 97 -3.57 15.51 8.41
N ILE A 98 -2.57 15.13 7.61
CA ILE A 98 -1.82 13.89 7.78
C ILE A 98 -0.82 14.03 8.94
N GLN A 99 -0.24 15.21 9.16
CA GLN A 99 0.69 15.47 10.26
C GLN A 99 0.08 15.17 11.64
N ARG A 100 -1.22 15.40 11.84
CA ARG A 100 -1.93 15.07 13.10
C ARG A 100 -1.95 13.58 13.42
N LEU A 101 -1.74 12.73 12.42
CA LEU A 101 -1.64 11.28 12.59
C LEU A 101 -0.22 10.83 12.98
N ALA A 102 0.73 11.77 13.16
CA ALA A 102 2.14 11.50 13.42
C ALA A 102 2.70 10.42 12.47
N PRO A 103 2.61 10.63 11.15
CA PRO A 103 2.92 9.63 10.16
C PRO A 103 4.43 9.33 10.16
N PHE A 104 4.79 8.06 9.99
CA PHE A 104 6.17 7.63 9.85
C PHE A 104 6.28 6.50 8.83
N LEU A 105 7.48 6.29 8.28
CA LEU A 105 7.76 5.15 7.42
C LEU A 105 8.25 3.97 8.28
N ASP A 106 7.62 2.81 8.12
CA ASP A 106 8.11 1.58 8.73
C ASP A 106 9.35 1.04 8.00
N GLN A 107 9.91 -0.08 8.49
CA GLN A 107 11.09 -0.73 7.91
C GLN A 107 10.92 -1.15 6.44
N LYS A 108 9.67 -1.25 5.95
CA LYS A 108 9.34 -1.63 4.56
C LYS A 108 9.11 -0.40 3.67
N GLY A 109 9.22 0.80 4.24
CA GLY A 109 8.92 2.07 3.58
C GLY A 109 7.43 2.26 3.34
N ILE A 110 6.59 1.74 4.22
CA ILE A 110 5.13 1.93 4.22
C ILE A 110 4.78 2.99 5.24
N ILE A 111 3.90 3.93 4.89
CA ILE A 111 3.39 4.93 5.82
C ILE A 111 2.51 4.25 6.88
N ARG A 112 2.81 4.52 8.15
CA ARG A 112 2.05 4.16 9.35
C ARG A 112 1.66 5.41 10.13
N ASP A 113 0.60 5.33 10.93
CA ASP A 113 0.27 6.38 11.89
C ASP A 113 0.87 6.10 13.27
N GLY A 114 1.24 7.17 13.98
CA GLY A 114 1.81 7.11 15.32
C GLY A 114 0.77 7.27 16.45
N VAL A 115 -0.52 7.43 16.10
CA VAL A 115 -1.57 7.76 17.06
C VAL A 115 -2.39 6.53 17.44
N VAL A 116 -2.35 6.16 18.73
CA VAL A 116 -3.22 5.12 19.29
C VAL A 116 -4.63 5.67 19.50
N ARG A 117 -5.60 5.11 18.78
CA ARG A 117 -7.02 5.43 18.95
C ARG A 117 -7.61 4.58 20.08
N VAL A 118 -8.33 5.21 21.02
CA VAL A 118 -8.97 4.54 22.16
C VAL A 118 -10.47 4.80 22.14
N ALA A 119 -11.27 3.81 22.54
CA ALA A 119 -12.70 3.96 22.73
C ALA A 119 -13.07 3.77 24.21
N THR A 120 -14.12 4.45 24.64
CA THR A 120 -14.72 4.27 25.95
C THR A 120 -15.84 3.24 25.83
N VAL A 121 -15.72 2.13 26.56
CA VAL A 121 -16.68 1.02 26.58
C VAL A 121 -17.46 1.07 27.88
N LYS A 122 -18.79 1.11 27.79
CA LYS A 122 -19.66 0.93 28.97
C LYS A 122 -19.79 -0.56 29.26
N THR A 123 -19.49 -0.93 30.50
CA THR A 123 -19.65 -2.29 31.06
C THR A 123 -20.64 -2.24 32.22
N THR A 124 -21.11 -3.39 32.71
CA THR A 124 -21.96 -3.48 33.91
C THR A 124 -21.32 -2.85 35.14
N ASN A 125 -19.99 -2.85 35.20
CA ASN A 125 -19.20 -2.34 36.32
C ASN A 125 -18.73 -0.89 36.09
N GLY A 126 -19.24 -0.19 35.07
CA GLY A 126 -18.87 1.18 34.73
C GLY A 126 -18.17 1.33 33.39
N SER A 127 -17.54 2.49 33.14
CA SER A 127 -16.90 2.82 31.87
C SER A 127 -15.40 2.53 31.89
N ILE A 128 -14.88 1.85 30.86
CA ILE A 128 -13.45 1.51 30.73
C ILE A 128 -12.94 2.03 29.38
N ARG A 129 -11.74 2.63 29.35
CA ARG A 129 -11.07 3.01 28.10
C ARG A 129 -10.22 1.86 27.59
N ARG A 130 -10.35 1.51 26.31
CA ARG A 130 -9.58 0.44 25.66
C ARG A 130 -9.06 0.89 24.28
N PRO A 131 -7.83 0.50 23.88
CA PRO A 131 -7.35 0.71 22.52
C PRO A 131 -8.29 0.06 21.52
N VAL A 132 -8.60 0.73 20.41
CA VAL A 132 -9.52 0.21 19.38
C VAL A 132 -9.04 -1.13 18.83
N VAL A 133 -7.73 -1.33 18.72
CA VAL A 133 -7.11 -2.60 18.29
C VAL A 133 -7.34 -3.77 19.26
N LYS A 134 -7.81 -3.50 20.48
CA LYS A 134 -8.17 -4.50 21.49
C LYS A 134 -9.68 -4.69 21.60
N LEU A 135 -10.47 -4.08 20.70
CA LEU A 135 -11.91 -4.20 20.66
C LEU A 135 -12.33 -5.08 19.47
N CYS A 136 -13.31 -5.95 19.71
CA CYS A 136 -13.95 -6.76 18.68
C CYS A 136 -15.43 -6.33 18.57
N PRO A 137 -15.91 -5.87 17.40
CA PRO A 137 -17.32 -5.63 17.20
C PRO A 137 -18.10 -6.94 17.30
N LEU A 138 -19.15 -6.98 18.13
CA LEU A 138 -20.09 -8.09 18.11
C LEU A 138 -21.04 -7.91 16.92
N PRO A 139 -21.43 -9.00 16.22
CA PRO A 139 -22.45 -8.92 15.19
C PRO A 139 -23.74 -8.35 15.80
N SER A 140 -24.29 -7.31 15.17
CA SER A 140 -25.61 -6.79 15.52
C SER A 140 -26.65 -7.88 15.26
N GLN A 141 -27.44 -8.22 16.28
CA GLN A 141 -28.59 -9.12 16.15
C GLN A 141 -29.63 -8.57 15.17
#